data_AF-A0A7L3R0R6-F1
#
_entry.id   AF-A0A7L3R0R6-F1
#
_cell.length_a   1.000
_cell.length_b   1.000
_cell.length_c   1.000
_cell.angle_alpha   90.00
_cell.angle_beta   90.00
_cell.angle_gamma   90.00
#
_symmetry.space_group_name_H-M   'P 1'
#
loop_
_entity.id
_entity.type
_entity.pdbx_description
1 polymer ?
#
loop_
_entity_poly.entity_id
_entity_poly.type
_entity_poly.pdbx_seq_one_letter_code
_entity_poly.pdbx_strand_id
1 'polypeptide(L)'
;MSSEDKEAQEDELLALASIYDEDEFKRAESAQGGETRICLELPQDFKIFVRGDSTESLQSSGFEYSVCFLPPLVLNFELPPDYPSTSPPVFTLSGKWLSQAQLSALCKHLDNVWEENRGCVVLFAWMQFLKEETLNYLNISSPYELRMCPQGKGQSRTPVGPLEAGKDCGGATGS
;
A
#
# COMPACT_ATOMS: atom_id res chain seq x y z
N MET A 1 9.57 -25.45 11.99
CA MET A 1 8.10 -25.31 11.96
C MET A 1 7.59 -26.09 13.15
N SER A 2 7.27 -25.42 14.26
CA SER A 2 6.42 -26.07 15.28
C SER A 2 5.04 -26.30 14.65
N SER A 3 4.35 -27.38 15.01
CA SER A 3 2.96 -27.58 14.56
C SER A 3 2.05 -26.45 15.03
N GLU A 4 2.36 -25.86 16.19
CA GLU A 4 1.60 -24.81 16.85
C GLU A 4 1.66 -23.49 16.07
N ASP A 5 2.85 -23.09 15.59
CA ASP A 5 3.02 -21.88 14.76
C ASP A 5 2.17 -21.96 13.50
N LYS A 6 2.18 -23.12 12.84
CA LYS A 6 1.41 -23.34 11.63
C LYS A 6 -0.10 -23.29 11.89
N GLU A 7 -0.56 -23.90 12.97
CA GLU A 7 -1.97 -23.87 13.37
C GLU A 7 -2.40 -22.42 13.69
N ALA A 8 -1.60 -21.68 14.45
CA ALA A 8 -1.87 -20.28 14.77
C ALA A 8 -1.94 -19.38 13.53
N GLN A 9 -1.06 -19.60 12.54
CA GLN A 9 -1.10 -18.89 11.26
C GLN A 9 -2.39 -19.14 10.49
N GLU A 10 -2.79 -20.42 10.37
CA GLU A 10 -4.01 -20.80 9.64
C GLU A 10 -5.26 -20.26 10.33
N ASP A 11 -5.32 -20.35 11.66
CA ASP A 11 -6.43 -19.84 12.46
C ASP A 11 -6.55 -18.31 12.35
N GLU A 12 -5.43 -17.58 12.39
CA GLU A 12 -5.42 -16.12 12.19
C GLU A 12 -5.94 -15.74 10.80
N LEU A 13 -5.45 -16.38 9.74
CA LEU A 13 -5.88 -16.07 8.37
C LEU A 13 -7.35 -16.43 8.13
N LEU A 14 -7.82 -17.54 8.72
CA LEU A 14 -9.23 -17.94 8.63
C LEU A 14 -10.13 -16.96 9.39
N ALA A 15 -9.71 -16.51 10.58
CA ALA A 15 -10.45 -15.52 11.34
C ALA A 15 -10.54 -14.20 10.56
N LEU A 16 -9.44 -13.72 9.98
CA LEU A 16 -9.43 -12.51 9.16
C LEU A 16 -10.35 -12.63 7.93
N ALA A 17 -10.33 -13.77 7.23
CA ALA A 17 -11.23 -14.04 6.11
C ALA A 17 -12.71 -14.15 6.51
N SER A 18 -13.01 -14.37 7.80
CA SER A 18 -14.38 -14.37 8.32
C SER A 18 -14.83 -13.01 8.83
N ILE A 19 -13.90 -12.14 9.24
CA ILE A 19 -14.19 -10.79 9.76
C ILE A 19 -14.32 -9.80 8.62
N TYR A 20 -13.45 -9.90 7.62
CA TYR A 20 -13.33 -8.96 6.52
C TYR A 20 -13.82 -9.60 5.22
N ASP A 21 -14.41 -8.79 4.34
CA ASP A 21 -14.81 -9.23 3.01
C ASP A 21 -13.60 -9.36 2.05
N GLU A 22 -13.85 -9.91 0.86
CA GLU A 22 -12.80 -10.13 -0.15
C GLU A 22 -12.20 -8.84 -0.71
N ASP A 23 -12.84 -7.68 -0.55
CA ASP A 23 -12.27 -6.40 -0.96
C ASP A 23 -11.33 -5.84 0.11
N GLU A 24 -11.62 -6.07 1.39
CA GLU A 24 -10.79 -5.64 2.53
C GLU A 24 -9.62 -6.58 2.83
N PHE A 25 -9.78 -7.90 2.67
CA PHE A 25 -8.74 -8.88 2.95
C PHE A 25 -8.66 -9.96 1.86
N LYS A 26 -7.45 -10.18 1.34
CA LYS A 26 -7.15 -11.19 0.32
C LYS A 26 -6.02 -12.09 0.79
N ARG A 27 -6.37 -13.31 1.19
CA ARG A 27 -5.39 -14.37 1.49
C ARG A 27 -4.69 -14.82 0.20
N ALA A 28 -3.38 -15.00 0.26
CA ALA A 28 -2.61 -15.55 -0.86
C ALA A 28 -2.88 -17.06 -1.03
N GLU A 29 -3.00 -17.52 -2.28
CA GLU A 29 -3.30 -18.93 -2.58
C GLU A 29 -2.09 -19.86 -2.34
N SER A 30 -0.88 -19.34 -2.54
CA SER A 30 0.36 -20.15 -2.58
C SER A 30 1.36 -19.82 -1.47
N ALA A 31 1.06 -18.82 -0.64
CA ALA A 31 1.92 -18.38 0.46
C ALA A 31 1.11 -18.20 1.74
N GLN A 32 1.75 -18.35 2.90
CA GLN A 32 1.17 -17.99 4.18
C GLN A 32 1.19 -16.48 4.33
N GLY A 33 0.26 -15.77 3.68
CA GLY A 33 0.29 -14.31 3.61
C GLY A 33 -0.97 -13.74 2.96
N GLY A 34 -0.95 -12.44 2.71
CA GLY A 34 -2.08 -11.76 2.07
C GLY A 34 -1.89 -10.27 1.88
N GLU A 35 -2.91 -9.66 1.30
CA GLU A 35 -3.08 -8.21 1.18
C GLU A 35 -4.30 -7.80 2.03
N THR A 36 -4.19 -6.68 2.75
CA THR A 36 -5.35 -5.99 3.32
C THR A 36 -5.41 -4.55 2.86
N ARG A 37 -6.64 -4.08 2.60
CA ARG A 37 -6.97 -2.72 2.18
C ARG A 37 -7.73 -2.03 3.31
N ILE A 38 -7.06 -1.13 4.00
CA ILE A 38 -7.56 -0.54 5.24
C ILE A 38 -8.08 0.86 4.95
N CYS A 39 -9.41 1.02 5.06
CA CYS A 39 -10.09 2.31 4.97
C CYS A 39 -10.10 2.98 6.35
N LEU A 40 -9.43 4.13 6.48
CA LEU A 40 -9.36 4.86 7.75
C LEU A 40 -10.71 5.47 8.12
N GLU A 41 -10.95 5.54 9.42
CA GLU A 41 -12.07 6.30 9.97
C GLU A 41 -11.71 7.79 10.02
N LEU A 42 -12.36 8.58 9.16
CA LEU A 42 -12.13 10.02 9.12
C LEU A 42 -13.08 10.75 10.09
N PRO A 43 -12.60 11.81 10.77
CA PRO A 43 -13.48 12.74 11.48
C PRO A 43 -14.53 13.38 10.56
N GLN A 44 -15.65 13.82 11.13
CA GLN A 44 -16.66 14.58 10.40
C GLN A 44 -16.04 15.86 9.80
N ASP A 45 -16.44 16.20 8.57
CA ASP A 45 -15.96 17.37 7.82
C ASP A 45 -14.43 17.40 7.60
N PHE A 46 -13.82 16.21 7.42
CA PHE A 46 -12.41 16.12 7.07
C PHE A 46 -12.14 16.79 5.72
N LYS A 47 -11.16 17.71 5.71
CA LYS A 47 -10.76 18.44 4.52
C LYS A 47 -9.35 18.04 4.10
N ILE A 48 -9.13 17.98 2.80
CA ILE A 48 -7.79 17.91 2.20
C ILE A 48 -7.48 19.22 1.52
N PHE A 49 -6.22 19.62 1.58
CA PHE A 49 -5.70 20.80 0.89
C PHE A 49 -4.70 20.36 -0.18
N VAL A 50 -4.91 20.80 -1.42
CA VAL A 50 -4.00 20.56 -2.54
C VAL A 50 -3.43 21.90 -2.98
N ARG A 51 -2.10 22.03 -2.92
CA ARG A 51 -1.40 23.24 -3.37
C ARG A 51 -1.42 23.29 -4.91
N GLY A 52 -1.91 24.38 -5.48
CA GLY A 52 -1.86 24.61 -6.92
C GLY A 52 -0.44 24.89 -7.42
N ASP A 53 -0.12 24.40 -8.61
CA ASP A 53 1.11 24.73 -9.34
C ASP A 53 0.82 26.00 -10.15
N SER A 54 1.23 27.16 -9.67
CA SER A 54 1.09 28.41 -10.41
C SER A 54 2.34 29.26 -10.25
N THR A 55 3.08 29.39 -11.35
CA THR A 55 4.32 30.16 -11.48
C THR A 55 4.10 31.66 -11.63
N GLU A 56 2.86 32.16 -11.61
CA GLU A 56 2.59 33.58 -11.86
C GLU A 56 1.57 34.12 -10.83
N SER A 57 2.02 35.11 -10.04
CA SER A 57 1.27 36.00 -9.14
C SER A 57 1.02 35.58 -7.66
N LEU A 58 1.01 36.61 -6.82
CA LEU A 58 1.30 36.64 -5.39
C LEU A 58 0.14 36.19 -4.47
N GLN A 59 -0.47 35.01 -4.68
CA GLN A 59 -1.38 34.39 -3.71
C GLN A 59 -1.27 32.86 -3.75
N SER A 60 -1.15 32.22 -2.59
CA SER A 60 -1.09 30.76 -2.44
C SER A 60 -2.44 30.14 -2.83
N SER A 61 -2.70 29.94 -4.13
CA SER A 61 -3.93 29.33 -4.63
C SER A 61 -3.88 27.81 -4.45
N GLY A 62 -4.22 27.34 -3.25
CA GLY A 62 -4.54 25.94 -3.03
C GLY A 62 -6.05 25.74 -2.96
N PHE A 63 -6.47 24.49 -3.18
CA PHE A 63 -7.87 24.09 -3.15
C PHE A 63 -8.13 23.21 -1.94
N GLU A 64 -9.20 23.52 -1.19
CA GLU A 64 -9.71 22.66 -0.12
C GLU A 64 -10.88 21.82 -0.62
N TYR A 65 -10.87 20.53 -0.31
CA TYR A 65 -11.96 19.62 -0.61
C TYR A 65 -12.40 18.91 0.66
N SER A 66 -13.71 18.88 0.93
CA SER A 66 -14.26 18.03 1.98
C SER A 66 -14.38 16.61 1.44
N VAL A 67 -13.85 15.63 2.16
CA VAL A 67 -13.85 14.23 1.76
C VAL A 67 -14.40 13.37 2.88
N CYS A 68 -15.17 12.35 2.52
CA CYS A 68 -15.66 11.36 3.47
C CYS A 68 -14.69 10.18 3.60
N PHE A 69 -13.80 9.99 2.61
CA PHE A 69 -12.89 8.84 2.54
C PHE A 69 -11.54 9.26 1.95
N LEU A 70 -10.47 8.64 2.45
CA LEU A 70 -9.14 8.68 1.84
C LEU A 70 -8.88 7.36 1.11
N PRO A 71 -8.00 7.33 0.10
CA PRO A 71 -7.57 6.07 -0.50
C PRO A 71 -7.05 5.11 0.59
N PRO A 72 -7.39 3.82 0.54
CA PRO A 72 -7.03 2.87 1.59
C PRO A 72 -5.51 2.72 1.71
N LEU A 73 -5.05 2.41 2.92
CA LEU A 73 -3.71 1.87 3.11
C LEU A 73 -3.70 0.43 2.63
N VAL A 74 -2.63 0.02 1.96
CA VAL A 74 -2.46 -1.35 1.51
C VAL A 74 -1.28 -1.95 2.27
N LEU A 75 -1.58 -2.95 3.09
CA LEU A 75 -0.61 -3.74 3.83
C LEU A 75 -0.51 -5.11 3.15
N ASN A 76 0.67 -5.41 2.61
CA ASN A 76 0.99 -6.75 2.11
C ASN A 76 1.88 -7.43 3.14
N PHE A 77 1.61 -8.69 3.45
CA PHE A 77 2.38 -9.43 4.43
C PHE A 77 2.57 -10.90 4.06
N GLU A 78 3.64 -11.48 4.58
CA GLU A 78 3.96 -12.90 4.55
C GLU A 78 4.37 -13.35 5.96
N LEU A 79 3.91 -14.53 6.35
CA LEU A 79 4.12 -15.12 7.67
C LEU A 79 5.30 -16.10 7.59
N PRO A 80 6.39 -15.85 8.33
CA PRO A 80 7.48 -16.80 8.44
C PRO A 80 7.03 -18.12 9.07
N PRO A 81 7.73 -19.23 8.82
CA PRO A 81 7.35 -20.54 9.38
C PRO A 81 7.47 -20.69 10.90
N ASP A 82 8.03 -19.69 11.57
CA ASP A 82 8.27 -19.58 13.02
C ASP A 82 7.50 -18.41 13.66
N TYR A 83 6.58 -17.78 12.93
CA TYR A 83 5.58 -16.86 13.48
C TYR A 83 4.39 -17.68 14.05
N PRO A 84 3.80 -17.29 15.19
CA PRO A 84 4.09 -16.10 15.99
C PRO A 84 5.14 -16.31 17.09
N SER A 85 5.78 -17.48 17.18
CA SER A 85 6.69 -17.77 18.31
C SER A 85 7.96 -16.91 18.33
N THR A 86 8.60 -16.69 17.18
CA THR A 86 9.98 -16.16 17.13
C THR A 86 10.11 -14.91 16.26
N SER A 87 9.55 -14.96 15.04
CA SER A 87 9.73 -13.92 14.01
C SER A 87 8.42 -13.20 13.69
N PRO A 88 8.45 -11.89 13.40
CA PRO A 88 7.28 -11.12 13.00
C PRO A 88 6.83 -11.46 11.56
N PRO A 89 5.61 -11.05 11.18
CA PRO A 89 5.23 -10.97 9.77
C PRO A 89 6.22 -10.11 8.98
N VAL A 90 6.59 -10.56 7.79
CA VAL A 90 7.32 -9.73 6.81
C VAL A 90 6.30 -8.91 6.05
N PHE A 91 6.42 -7.58 6.04
CA PHE A 91 5.37 -6.75 5.47
C PHE A 91 5.87 -5.54 4.68
N THR A 92 4.98 -5.01 3.86
CA THR A 92 5.12 -3.70 3.21
C THR A 92 3.84 -2.91 3.39
N LEU A 93 3.97 -1.61 3.65
CA LEU A 93 2.85 -0.69 3.83
C LEU A 93 2.91 0.41 2.78
N SER A 94 1.78 0.67 2.12
CA SER A 94 1.66 1.74 1.13
C SER A 94 0.42 2.59 1.34
N GLY A 95 0.53 3.88 1.04
CA GLY A 95 -0.56 4.84 1.15
C GLY A 95 -0.30 6.03 0.24
N LYS A 96 -1.18 6.27 -0.74
CA LYS A 96 -0.95 7.30 -1.78
C LYS A 96 -0.93 8.73 -1.26
N TRP A 97 -1.50 8.94 -0.07
CA TRP A 97 -1.66 10.24 0.57
C TRP A 97 -0.70 10.45 1.75
N LEU A 98 0.15 9.45 2.05
CA LEU A 98 1.17 9.52 3.08
C LEU A 98 2.56 9.73 2.47
N SER A 99 3.37 10.52 3.15
CA SER A 99 4.80 10.65 2.83
C SER A 99 5.58 9.40 3.26
N GLN A 100 6.77 9.22 2.67
CA GLN A 100 7.67 8.12 3.06
C GLN A 100 8.01 8.13 4.56
N ALA A 101 8.15 9.33 5.15
CA ALA A 101 8.45 9.47 6.57
C ALA A 101 7.28 8.99 7.45
N GLN A 102 6.04 9.32 7.08
CA GLN A 102 4.84 8.85 7.76
C GLN A 102 4.67 7.33 7.62
N LEU A 103 4.85 6.78 6.42
CA LEU A 103 4.82 5.32 6.21
C LEU A 103 5.88 4.61 7.06
N SER A 104 7.10 5.16 7.12
CA SER A 104 8.17 4.58 7.94
C SER A 104 7.86 4.63 9.44
N ALA A 105 7.19 5.70 9.90
CA ALA A 105 6.75 5.82 11.29
C ALA A 105 5.64 4.80 11.64
N LEU A 106 4.73 4.52 10.71
CA LEU A 106 3.72 3.46 10.85
C LEU A 106 4.38 2.08 10.87
N CYS A 107 5.29 1.76 9.94
CA CYS A 107 5.99 0.47 9.95
C CYS A 107 6.70 0.23 11.29
N LYS A 108 7.43 1.24 11.79
CA LYS A 108 8.08 1.16 13.10
C LYS A 108 7.09 0.93 14.23
N HIS A 109 5.88 1.49 14.14
CA HIS A 109 4.85 1.23 15.13
C HIS A 109 4.35 -0.22 15.07
N LEU A 110 4.11 -0.75 13.87
CA LEU A 110 3.72 -2.15 13.68
C LEU A 110 4.78 -3.11 14.23
N ASP A 111 6.06 -2.80 14.03
CA ASP A 111 7.17 -3.54 14.63
C ASP A 111 7.09 -3.52 16.17
N ASN A 112 6.78 -2.36 16.78
CA ASN A 112 6.61 -2.26 18.23
C ASN A 112 5.40 -3.06 18.73
N VAL A 113 4.27 -3.01 18.02
CA VAL A 113 3.08 -3.80 18.36
C VAL A 113 3.42 -5.29 18.35
N TRP A 114 4.23 -5.74 17.39
CA TRP A 114 4.76 -7.09 17.41
C TRP A 114 5.64 -7.37 18.64
N GLU A 115 6.60 -6.48 18.95
CA GLU A 115 7.51 -6.66 20.08
C GLU A 115 6.77 -6.74 21.43
N GLU A 116 5.66 -6.01 21.57
CA GLU A 116 4.80 -6.05 22.75
C GLU A 116 3.97 -7.35 22.85
N ASN A 117 3.72 -8.01 21.71
CA ASN A 117 2.86 -9.19 21.58
C ASN A 117 3.64 -10.42 21.09
N ARG A 118 4.96 -10.49 21.29
CA ARG A 118 5.77 -11.64 20.84
C ARG A 118 5.22 -12.95 21.39
N GLY A 119 5.13 -13.95 20.52
CA GLY A 119 4.51 -15.23 20.85
C GLY A 119 3.00 -15.26 20.57
N CYS A 120 2.40 -14.16 20.12
CA CYS A 120 0.98 -14.08 19.78
C CYS A 120 0.78 -13.54 18.36
N VAL A 121 -0.39 -13.81 17.81
CA VAL A 121 -0.83 -13.34 16.50
C VAL A 121 -1.19 -11.84 16.54
N VAL A 122 -0.85 -11.06 15.51
CA VAL A 122 -0.87 -9.58 15.55
C VAL A 122 -1.56 -8.89 14.38
N LEU A 123 -1.94 -9.60 13.32
CA LEU A 123 -2.47 -8.97 12.09
C LEU A 123 -3.76 -8.20 12.36
N PHE A 124 -4.66 -8.74 13.17
CA PHE A 124 -5.88 -8.03 13.55
C PHE A 124 -5.56 -6.73 14.30
N ALA A 125 -4.64 -6.78 15.26
CA ALA A 125 -4.22 -5.59 16.01
C ALA A 125 -3.60 -4.53 15.08
N TRP A 126 -2.75 -4.94 14.14
CA TRP A 126 -2.20 -4.06 13.12
C TRP A 126 -3.29 -3.40 12.27
N MET A 127 -4.27 -4.17 11.79
CA MET A 127 -5.38 -3.65 10.98
C MET A 127 -6.22 -2.63 11.76
N GLN A 128 -6.55 -2.93 13.03
CA GLN A 128 -7.33 -2.02 13.89
C GLN A 128 -6.57 -0.70 14.13
N PHE A 129 -5.30 -0.78 14.53
CA PHE A 129 -4.47 0.41 14.71
C PHE A 129 -4.42 1.26 13.44
N LEU A 130 -4.16 0.62 12.29
CA LEU A 130 -4.08 1.33 11.02
C LEU A 130 -5.40 1.99 10.63
N LYS A 131 -6.54 1.39 10.99
CA LYS A 131 -7.88 1.90 10.70
C LYS A 131 -8.27 3.08 11.59
N GLU A 132 -8.08 2.96 12.90
CA GLU A 132 -8.66 3.86 13.90
C GLU A 132 -7.66 4.91 14.42
N GLU A 133 -6.37 4.57 14.46
CA GLU A 133 -5.38 5.35 15.18
C GLU A 133 -4.36 6.05 14.26
N THR A 134 -4.26 5.66 12.99
CA THR A 134 -3.27 6.25 12.04
C THR A 134 -3.28 7.77 12.03
N LEU A 135 -4.46 8.42 11.97
CA LEU A 135 -4.53 9.89 11.90
C LEU A 135 -3.99 10.52 13.18
N ASN A 136 -4.39 10.00 14.33
CA ASN A 136 -3.97 10.50 15.63
C ASN A 136 -2.46 10.28 15.84
N TYR A 137 -1.97 9.07 15.52
CA TYR A 137 -0.57 8.69 15.65
C TYR A 137 0.35 9.54 14.77
N LEU A 138 -0.07 9.86 13.55
CA LEU A 138 0.68 10.73 12.63
C LEU A 138 0.40 12.23 12.84
N ASN A 139 -0.40 12.59 13.85
CA ASN A 139 -0.87 13.96 14.12
C ASN A 139 -1.48 14.64 12.88
N ILE A 140 -2.19 13.88 12.06
CA ILE A 140 -2.88 14.36 10.87
C ILE A 140 -4.21 14.99 11.29
N SER A 141 -4.35 16.28 11.00
CA SER A 141 -5.55 17.07 11.29
C SER A 141 -6.13 17.67 10.01
N SER A 142 -7.42 18.02 10.06
CA SER A 142 -8.11 18.74 8.98
C SER A 142 -7.78 20.25 9.04
N PRO A 143 -7.49 20.93 7.91
CA PRO A 143 -7.29 20.37 6.58
C PRO A 143 -5.91 19.70 6.42
N TYR A 144 -5.87 18.51 5.82
CA TYR A 144 -4.62 17.78 5.57
C TYR A 144 -3.99 18.17 4.23
N GLU A 145 -2.77 18.70 4.24
CA GLU A 145 -2.03 19.06 3.02
C GLU A 145 -1.52 17.78 2.29
N LEU A 146 -2.11 17.48 1.14
CA LEU A 146 -1.67 16.40 0.27
C LEU A 146 -0.39 16.79 -0.44
N ARG A 147 0.72 16.17 -0.03
CA ARG A 147 1.99 16.27 -0.76
C ARG A 147 2.04 15.17 -1.80
N MET A 148 1.58 15.49 -3.00
CA MET A 148 1.72 14.58 -4.14
C MET A 148 3.22 14.40 -4.41
N CYS A 149 3.77 13.21 -4.16
CA CYS A 149 5.09 12.86 -4.69
C CYS A 149 5.01 13.00 -6.21
N PRO A 150 5.87 13.81 -6.86
CA PRO A 150 5.85 13.92 -8.31
C PRO A 150 6.13 12.52 -8.87
N GLN A 151 5.13 11.92 -9.49
CA GLN A 151 5.31 10.67 -10.22
C GLN A 151 6.39 10.94 -11.26
N GLY A 152 7.49 10.18 -11.17
CA GLY A 152 8.60 10.28 -12.10
C GLY A 152 8.05 10.28 -13.53
N LYS A 153 8.45 11.28 -14.32
CA LYS A 153 8.09 11.40 -15.74
C LYS A 153 8.25 10.04 -16.38
N GLY A 154 7.15 9.42 -16.79
CA GLY A 154 7.17 8.20 -17.59
C GLY A 154 8.08 8.47 -18.78
N GLN A 155 9.14 7.67 -18.92
CA GLN A 155 9.94 7.68 -20.12
C GLN A 155 9.01 7.44 -21.29
N SER A 156 8.82 8.45 -22.13
CA SER A 156 8.31 8.30 -23.47
C SER A 156 9.22 7.30 -24.17
N ARG A 157 8.79 6.04 -24.27
CA ARG A 157 9.39 5.07 -25.19
C ARG A 157 9.29 5.70 -26.58
N THR A 158 10.41 6.12 -27.12
CA THR A 158 10.57 6.43 -28.54
C THR A 158 10.04 5.26 -29.37
N PRO A 159 9.22 5.49 -30.42
CA PRO A 159 8.85 4.43 -31.32
C PRO A 159 10.11 4.01 -32.10
N VAL A 160 10.55 2.77 -31.91
CA VAL A 160 11.50 2.13 -32.83
C VAL A 160 10.76 1.95 -34.15
N GLY A 161 11.27 2.59 -35.21
CA GLY A 161 10.70 2.52 -36.56
C GLY A 161 10.74 1.10 -37.14
N PRO A 162 9.90 0.80 -38.15
CA PRO A 162 9.87 -0.53 -38.76
C PRO A 162 11.19 -0.86 -39.47
N LEU A 163 11.68 -2.07 -39.22
CA LEU A 163 12.79 -2.69 -39.90
C LEU A 163 12.30 -3.13 -41.30
N GLU A 164 12.79 -2.47 -42.35
CA GLU A 164 12.48 -2.80 -43.75
C GLU A 164 12.92 -4.24 -44.06
N ALA A 165 11.95 -5.06 -44.48
CA ALA A 165 12.14 -6.45 -44.87
C ALA A 165 12.81 -6.52 -46.25
N GLY A 166 13.80 -7.42 -46.35
CA GLY A 166 14.58 -7.69 -47.55
C GLY A 166 13.70 -8.03 -48.76
N LYS A 167 13.97 -7.32 -49.86
CA LYS A 167 13.38 -7.55 -51.17
C LYS A 167 14.23 -8.59 -51.90
N ASP A 168 13.80 -9.85 -51.83
CA ASP A 168 14.32 -10.95 -52.63
C ASP A 168 13.78 -10.80 -54.06
N CYS A 169 14.67 -10.49 -55.01
CA CYS A 169 14.35 -10.42 -56.44
C CYS A 169 14.70 -11.75 -57.10
N GLY A 170 13.70 -12.63 -57.26
CA GLY A 170 13.74 -13.79 -58.16
C GLY A 170 13.87 -13.37 -59.63
N GLY A 171 14.72 -14.08 -60.37
CA GLY A 171 15.21 -13.68 -61.69
C GLY A 171 14.39 -14.11 -62.91
N ALA A 172 14.83 -13.62 -64.08
CA ALA A 172 14.68 -14.24 -65.40
C ALA A 172 15.34 -13.34 -66.49
N THR A 173 16.48 -13.78 -67.05
CA THR A 173 16.92 -13.58 -68.45
C THR A 173 18.01 -14.65 -68.69
N GLY A 174 17.98 -15.57 -69.65
CA GLY A 174 17.45 -15.45 -71.00
C GLY A 174 18.58 -15.07 -71.96
N SER A 175 19.43 -16.02 -72.33
CA SER A 175 20.17 -16.14 -73.61
C SER A 175 20.91 -17.48 -73.64
#